data_AF-A0A2V8PXQ5-F1
#
_entry.id   AF-A0A2V8PXQ5-F1
#
_cell.length_a   1.000
_cell.length_b   1.000
_cell.length_c   1.000
_cell.angle_alpha   90.00
_cell.angle_beta   90.00
_cell.angle_gamma   90.00
#
_symmetry.space_group_name_H-M   'P 1'
#
loop_
_entity.id
_entity.type
_entity.pdbx_description
1 polymer ?
#
loop_
_entity_poly.entity_id
_entity_poly.type
_entity_poly.pdbx_seq_one_letter_code
_entity_poly.pdbx_strand_id
1 'polypeptide(L)'
;MSNKAAELVQLIRSTKREKRLGTVILFVTSRCNSFCRTCFYHEELNQPGDLTFEQIEKVSRTMPAITDLWLSGGEPTLRHDVSQIVD
;
A
#
# COMPACT_ATOMS: atom_id res chain seq x y z
N MET A 1 9.18 -7.85 45.94
CA MET A 1 7.74 -7.51 45.92
C MET A 1 7.47 -6.87 44.58
N SER A 2 6.66 -7.51 43.72
CA SER A 2 6.27 -6.94 42.42
C SER A 2 5.62 -5.58 42.64
N ASN A 3 6.19 -4.54 42.01
CA ASN A 3 5.58 -3.22 42.01
C ASN A 3 4.51 -3.23 40.92
N LYS A 4 3.28 -3.57 41.30
CA LYS A 4 2.12 -3.64 40.40
C LYS A 4 1.93 -2.36 39.57
N ALA A 5 2.38 -1.20 40.06
CA ALA A 5 2.37 0.04 39.29
C ALA A 5 3.37 0.04 38.13
N ALA A 6 4.56 -0.55 38.33
CA ALA A 6 5.55 -0.71 37.26
C ALA A 6 5.06 -1.68 36.17
N GLU A 7 4.43 -2.80 36.58
CA GLU A 7 3.83 -3.76 35.66
C GLU A 7 2.68 -3.15 34.85
N LEU A 8 1.80 -2.37 35.49
CA LEU A 8 0.72 -1.66 34.81
C LEU A 8 1.23 -0.63 33.80
N VAL A 9 2.28 0.13 34.15
CA VAL A 9 2.92 1.09 33.23
C VAL A 9 3.54 0.37 32.03
N GLN A 10 4.20 -0.76 32.25
CA GLN A 10 4.79 -1.56 31.18
C GLN A 10 3.70 -2.14 30.25
N LEU A 11 2.58 -2.60 30.81
CA LEU A 11 1.43 -3.07 30.05
C LEU A 11 0.84 -1.95 29.18
N ILE A 12 0.58 -0.76 29.74
CA ILE A 12 0.07 0.40 28.98
C ILE A 12 1.04 0.84 27.87
N ARG A 13 2.35 0.75 28.09
CA ARG A 13 3.34 1.02 27.03
C ARG A 13 3.28 -0.02 25.92
N SER A 14 3.12 -1.30 26.26
CA SER A 14 3.04 -2.40 25.29
C SER A 14 1.73 -2.40 24.46
N THR A 15 0.66 -1.81 24.98
CA THR A 15 -0.62 -1.68 24.24
C THR A 15 -0.66 -0.48 23.30
N LYS A 16 0.37 0.39 23.31
CA LYS A 16 0.46 1.53 22.40
C LYS A 16 0.73 1.02 20.98
N ARG A 17 -0.34 0.87 20.20
CA ARG A 17 -0.28 0.45 18.80
C ARG A 17 0.48 1.50 17.99
N GLU A 18 1.57 1.09 17.37
CA GLU A 18 2.32 1.94 16.45
C GLU A 18 1.42 2.31 15.26
N LYS A 19 1.49 3.57 14.81
CA LYS A 19 0.75 4.04 13.63
C LYS A 19 1.44 3.52 12.37
N ARG A 20 1.31 2.21 12.12
CA ARG A 20 1.88 1.51 10.97
C ARG A 20 0.76 0.80 10.21
N LEU A 21 0.76 0.94 8.89
CA LEU A 21 -0.06 0.09 8.03
C LEU A 21 0.66 -1.25 7.83
N GLY A 22 -0.10 -2.34 7.78
CA GLY A 22 0.45 -3.65 7.46
C GLY A 22 0.83 -3.69 5.99
N THR A 23 -0.12 -4.10 5.16
CA THR A 23 0.05 -4.20 3.71
C THR A 23 -0.73 -3.11 3.00
N VAL A 24 -0.07 -2.46 2.04
CA VAL A 24 -0.71 -1.56 1.07
C VAL A 24 -0.67 -2.23 -0.29
N ILE A 25 -1.85 -2.46 -0.88
CA ILE A 25 -1.97 -2.96 -2.24
C ILE A 25 -2.28 -1.76 -3.14
N LEU A 26 -1.32 -1.34 -3.94
CA LEU A 26 -1.41 -0.18 -4.82
C LEU A 26 -1.66 -0.63 -6.25
N PHE A 27 -2.83 -0.30 -6.79
CA PHE A 27 -3.14 -0.53 -8.20
C PHE A 27 -2.49 0.58 -9.02
N VAL A 28 -1.25 0.35 -9.45
CA VAL A 28 -0.42 1.39 -10.08
C VAL A 28 -0.86 1.70 -11.50
N THR A 29 -1.51 0.77 -12.20
CA THR A 29 -2.06 1.05 -13.53
C THR A 29 -3.23 0.13 -13.85
N SER A 30 -4.20 0.61 -14.62
CA SER A 30 -5.25 -0.20 -15.24
C SER A 30 -4.78 -0.94 -16.49
N ARG A 31 -3.60 -0.59 -17.04
CA ARG A 31 -3.09 -1.18 -18.29
C ARG A 31 -2.77 -2.65 -18.10
N CYS A 32 -3.27 -3.50 -18.99
CA CYS A 32 -2.99 -4.92 -18.98
C CYS A 32 -2.94 -5.48 -20.41
N ASN A 33 -1.98 -6.37 -20.66
CA ASN A 33 -1.79 -7.06 -21.94
C ASN A 33 -2.51 -8.42 -22.00
N SER A 34 -3.28 -8.78 -20.97
CA SER A 34 -3.94 -10.08 -20.84
C SER A 34 -5.42 -9.93 -20.50
N PHE A 35 -6.26 -10.83 -21.02
CA PHE A 35 -7.68 -10.92 -20.70
C PHE A 35 -7.98 -12.24 -19.96
N CYS A 36 -7.76 -12.24 -18.66
CA CYS A 36 -7.88 -13.43 -17.83
C CYS A 36 -9.33 -13.68 -17.40
N ARG A 37 -9.87 -14.88 -17.64
CA ARG A 37 -11.27 -15.26 -17.32
C ARG A 37 -11.63 -15.15 -15.83
N THR A 38 -10.64 -15.18 -14.95
CA THR A 38 -10.81 -15.14 -13.50
C THR A 38 -10.41 -13.79 -12.90
N CYS A 39 -10.14 -12.77 -13.73
CA CYS A 39 -9.75 -11.44 -13.23
C CYS A 39 -10.97 -10.66 -12.76
N PHE A 40 -11.01 -10.31 -11.48
CA PHE A 40 -12.09 -9.48 -10.92
C PHE A 40 -12.01 -8.02 -11.39
N TYR A 41 -10.84 -7.56 -11.82
CA TYR A 41 -10.57 -6.17 -12.20
C TYR A 41 -10.88 -5.87 -13.68
N HIS A 42 -11.45 -6.84 -14.42
CA HIS A 42 -11.53 -6.77 -15.88
C HIS A 42 -12.32 -5.56 -16.43
N GLU A 43 -13.35 -5.09 -15.72
CA GLU A 43 -14.21 -3.99 -16.17
C GLU A 43 -13.46 -2.65 -16.17
N GLU A 44 -12.48 -2.53 -15.29
CA GLU A 44 -11.67 -1.33 -15.09
C GLU A 44 -10.36 -1.35 -15.87
N LEU A 45 -9.99 -2.48 -16.50
CA LEU A 45 -8.76 -2.61 -17.27
C LEU A 45 -8.75 -1.70 -18.50
N ASN A 46 -7.59 -1.11 -18.76
CA ASN A 46 -7.33 -0.24 -19.90
C ASN A 46 -8.26 0.99 -19.98
N GLN A 47 -8.91 1.36 -18.88
CA GLN A 47 -9.67 2.60 -18.77
C GLN A 47 -8.76 3.75 -18.34
N PRO A 48 -9.03 4.98 -18.79
CA PRO A 48 -8.35 6.17 -18.27
C PRO A 48 -8.74 6.41 -16.80
N GLY A 49 -7.83 6.98 -16.01
CA GLY A 49 -8.10 7.30 -14.60
C GLY A 49 -6.98 6.93 -13.64
N ASP A 50 -5.92 6.28 -14.12
CA ASP A 50 -4.71 6.01 -13.34
C ASP A 50 -4.13 7.30 -12.73
N LEU A 51 -3.70 7.23 -11.47
CA LEU A 51 -3.02 8.34 -10.81
C LEU A 51 -1.68 8.64 -11.51
N THR A 52 -1.37 9.93 -11.69
CA THR A 52 -0.04 10.35 -12.13
C THR A 52 1.01 10.05 -11.06
N PHE A 53 2.29 10.06 -11.43
CA PHE A 53 3.38 9.88 -10.49
C PHE A 53 3.31 10.88 -9.34
N GLU A 54 3.09 12.16 -9.65
CA GLU A 54 3.02 13.25 -8.68
C GLU A 54 1.86 13.08 -7.70
N GLN A 55 0.74 12.51 -8.16
CA GLN A 55 -0.40 12.20 -7.30
C GLN A 55 -0.08 11.05 -6.34
N ILE A 56 0.60 10.00 -6.82
CA ILE A 56 1.05 8.89 -5.98
C ILE A 56 2.05 9.39 -4.94
N GLU A 57 3.03 10.22 -5.34
CA GLU A 57 4.01 10.82 -4.45
C GLU A 57 3.32 11.71 -3.38
N LYS A 58 2.33 12.50 -3.78
CA LYS A 58 1.56 13.33 -2.84
C LYS A 58 0.87 12.48 -1.77
N VAL A 59 0.27 11.35 -2.17
CA VAL A 59 -0.36 10.42 -1.22
C VAL A 59 0.68 9.78 -0.32
N SER A 60 1.80 9.29 -0.88
CA SER A 60 2.85 8.60 -0.13
C SER A 60 3.45 9.47 0.97
N ARG A 61 3.63 10.77 0.73
CA ARG A 61 4.14 11.74 1.72
C ARG A 61 3.27 11.88 2.98
N THR A 62 1.98 11.54 2.90
CA THR A 62 1.05 11.60 4.04
C THR A 62 0.76 10.23 4.66
N MET A 63 1.29 9.16 4.06
CA MET A 63 1.00 7.81 4.49
C MET A 63 1.84 7.43 5.73
N PRO A 64 1.27 6.74 6.74
CA PRO A 64 2.05 6.15 7.81
C PRO A 64 3.04 5.12 7.27
N ALA A 65 4.05 4.74 8.08
CA ALA A 65 4.96 3.67 7.72
C ALA A 65 4.18 2.39 7.37
N ILE A 66 4.65 1.66 6.35
CA ILE A 66 4.03 0.43 5.87
C ILE A 66 4.96 -0.76 6.09
N THR A 67 4.42 -1.97 6.15
CA THR A 67 5.21 -3.21 6.23
C THR A 67 5.49 -3.76 4.86
N ASP A 68 4.45 -3.85 4.04
CA ASP A 68 4.48 -4.46 2.72
C ASP A 68 3.82 -3.52 1.70
N LEU A 69 4.50 -3.29 0.57
CA LEU A 69 3.93 -2.63 -0.60
C LEU A 69 3.76 -3.65 -1.71
N TRP A 70 2.52 -3.87 -2.13
CA TRP A 70 2.17 -4.77 -3.21
C TRP A 70 1.76 -3.92 -4.41
N LEU A 71 2.60 -3.88 -5.43
CA LEU A 71 2.24 -3.26 -6.69
C LEU A 71 1.33 -4.20 -7.46
N SER A 72 0.15 -3.71 -7.78
CA SER A 72 -0.94 -4.42 -8.44
C SER A 72 -1.55 -3.53 -9.54
N GLY A 73 -2.71 -3.91 -10.06
CA GLY A 73 -3.40 -3.20 -11.13
C GLY A 73 -3.89 -4.16 -12.20
N GLY A 74 -3.68 -3.77 -13.46
CA GLY A 74 -3.47 -4.68 -14.56
C GLY A 74 -2.11 -5.37 -14.44
N GLU A 75 -1.20 -5.06 -15.35
CA GLU A 75 0.18 -5.56 -15.32
C GLU A 75 1.13 -4.41 -14.93
N PRO A 76 1.65 -4.38 -13.69
CA PRO A 76 2.47 -3.26 -13.18
C PRO A 76 3.67 -2.92 -14.06
N THR A 77 4.28 -3.93 -14.70
CA THR A 77 5.46 -3.73 -15.56
C THR A 77 5.16 -2.95 -16.85
N LEU A 78 3.88 -2.77 -17.21
CA LEU A 78 3.47 -1.93 -18.35
C LEU A 78 3.44 -0.43 -18.01
N ARG A 79 3.55 -0.06 -16.73
CA ARG A 79 3.63 1.34 -16.32
C ARG A 79 5.08 1.84 -16.48
N HIS A 80 5.27 2.80 -17.39
CA HIS A 80 6.59 3.31 -17.80
C HIS A 80 7.46 3.89 -16.66
N ASP A 81 6.83 4.45 -15.64
CA ASP A 81 7.42 5.12 -14.48
C ASP A 81 7.36 4.25 -13.21
N VAL A 82 7.08 2.95 -13.33
CA VAL A 82 6.93 2.05 -12.16
C VAL A 82 8.20 1.97 -11.30
N SER A 83 9.38 2.11 -11.90
CA SER A 83 10.64 2.14 -11.14
C SER A 83 10.72 3.35 -10.20
N GLN A 84 10.22 4.50 -10.63
CA GLN A 84 10.22 5.72 -9.82
C GLN A 84 9.29 5.60 -8.60
N ILE A 85 8.28 4.73 -8.65
CA ILE A 85 7.35 4.49 -7.53
C ILE A 85 8.02 3.68 -6.41
N VAL A 86 9.02 2.86 -6.74
CA VAL A 86 9.73 2.01 -5.76
C VAL A 86 11.05 2.58 -5.28
N ASP A 87 11.62 3.53 -6.02
CA ASP A 87 12.85 4.27 -5.65
C ASP A 87 12.59 5.29 -4.50
#